data_AF-J8CCG6-F1
#
_entry.id   AF-J8CCG6-F1
#
_cell.length_a   1.000
_cell.length_b   1.000
_cell.length_c   1.000
_cell.angle_alpha   90.00
_cell.angle_beta   90.00
_cell.angle_gamma   90.00
#
_symmetry.space_group_name_H-M   'P 1'
#
loop_
_entity.id
_entity.type
_entity.pdbx_description
1 polymer ?
#
loop_
_entity_poly.entity_id
_entity_poly.type
_entity_poly.pdbx_seq_one_letter_code
_entity_poly.pdbx_strand_id
1 'polypeptide(L)' 'MRKDFGMEPIEPIVFPELAHASIYFNDPDGNSLEFIAKLPVELLKAEKMYLSEWKKQVQASLIFS' A
#
# COMPACT_ATOMS: atom_id res chain seq x y z
N MET A 1 -1.48 13.24 -7.00
CA MET A 1 -0.82 12.32 -6.05
C MET A 1 0.66 12.68 -5.99
N ARG A 2 1.35 12.40 -4.88
CA ARG A 2 2.76 12.80 -4.68
C ARG A 2 3.64 11.61 -4.34
N LYS A 3 4.93 11.72 -4.66
CA LYS A 3 5.94 10.75 -4.23
C LYS A 3 6.02 10.75 -2.70
N ASP A 4 5.85 9.58 -2.11
CA ASP A 4 5.93 9.39 -0.66
C ASP A 4 6.72 8.11 -0.37
N PHE A 5 7.49 8.10 0.72
CA PHE A 5 8.35 6.98 1.11
C PHE A 5 9.34 6.51 0.03
N GLY A 6 9.72 7.39 -0.89
CA GLY A 6 10.58 7.04 -2.03
C GLY A 6 9.87 6.29 -3.17
N MET A 7 8.56 6.08 -3.08
CA MET A 7 7.74 5.37 -4.06
C MET A 7 6.97 6.33 -4.96
N GLU A 8 6.89 6.00 -6.25
CA GLU A 8 6.15 6.82 -7.22
C GLU A 8 4.63 6.64 -7.00
N PRO A 9 3.83 7.70 -7.15
CA PRO A 9 2.40 7.65 -6.88
C PRO A 9 1.59 7.04 -8.04
N ILE A 10 2.02 5.87 -8.52
CA ILE A 10 1.40 5.16 -9.65
C ILE A 10 0.27 4.22 -9.19
N GLU A 11 0.33 3.73 -7.95
CA GLU A 11 -0.69 2.90 -7.31
C GLU A 11 -0.56 2.98 -5.76
N PRO A 12 -1.50 2.43 -4.97
CA PRO A 12 -1.43 2.48 -3.51
C PRO A 12 -0.17 1.81 -2.93
N ILE A 13 0.35 2.41 -1.86
CA ILE A 13 1.45 1.86 -1.07
C ILE A 13 0.85 0.97 0.02
N VAL A 14 1.30 -0.27 0.10
CA VAL A 14 0.91 -1.23 1.12
C VAL A 14 1.90 -1.21 2.28
N PHE A 15 1.37 -1.15 3.49
CA PHE A 15 2.04 -1.40 4.76
C PHE A 15 1.71 -2.83 5.18
N PRO A 16 2.53 -3.82 4.82
CA PRO A 16 2.07 -5.22 4.81
C PRO A 16 1.80 -5.76 6.22
N GLU A 17 2.62 -5.37 7.20
CA GLU A 17 2.45 -5.72 8.61
C GLU A 17 1.21 -5.10 9.27
N LEU A 18 0.68 -4.02 8.69
CA LEU A 18 -0.54 -3.36 9.15
C LEU A 18 -1.77 -3.78 8.35
N ALA A 19 -1.59 -4.53 7.25
CA ALA A 19 -2.61 -4.78 6.24
C ALA A 19 -3.36 -3.50 5.82
N HIS A 20 -2.64 -2.44 5.47
CA HIS A 20 -3.26 -1.23 4.94
C HIS A 20 -2.67 -0.87 3.58
N ALA A 21 -3.51 -0.36 2.69
CA ALA A 21 -3.11 0.29 1.45
C ALA A 21 -3.48 1.78 1.52
N SER A 22 -2.52 2.64 1.19
CA SER A 22 -2.69 4.10 1.26
C SER A 22 -2.33 4.80 -0.05
N ILE A 23 -3.04 5.89 -0.34
CA ILE A 23 -2.70 6.88 -1.36
C ILE A 23 -2.56 8.24 -0.69
N TYR A 24 -1.49 8.96 -1.03
CA TYR A 24 -1.20 10.31 -0.53
C TYR A 24 -1.36 11.35 -1.65
N PHE A 25 -2.04 12.45 -1.33
CA PHE A 25 -2.26 13.55 -2.27
C PHE A 25 -2.42 14.87 -1.53
N ASN A 26 -2.23 15.97 -2.27
CA ASN A 26 -2.54 17.29 -1.74
C ASN A 26 -3.96 17.67 -2.19
N ASP A 27 -4.75 18.25 -1.29
CA ASP A 27 -5.99 18.93 -1.68
C ASP A 27 -5.68 20.24 -2.44
N PRO A 28 -6.69 20.94 -3.00
CA PRO A 28 -6.47 22.20 -3.72
C PRO A 28 -5.81 23.31 -2.88
N ASP A 29 -5.94 23.24 -1.55
CA ASP A 29 -5.35 24.20 -0.60
C ASP A 29 -3.90 23.83 -0.23
N GLY A 30 -3.41 22.68 -0.70
CA GLY A 30 -2.06 22.19 -0.44
C GLY A 30 -1.93 21.33 0.82
N ASN A 31 -3.03 21.01 1.52
CA ASN A 31 -3.01 20.13 2.67
C ASN A 31 -2.72 18.69 2.24
N SER A 32 -1.92 18.01 3.04
CA SER A 32 -1.63 16.59 2.87
C SER A 32 -2.81 15.73 3.32
N LEU A 33 -3.43 15.00 2.40
CA LEU A 33 -4.50 14.03 2.69
C LEU A 33 -4.05 12.59 2.38
N GLU A 34 -4.70 11.64 3.04
CA GLU A 34 -4.52 10.21 2.88
C GLU A 34 -5.88 9.54 2.65
N PHE A 35 -5.96 8.68 1.63
CA PHE A 35 -6.99 7.65 1.56
C PHE A 35 -6.36 6.32 1.96
N ILE A 36 -6.95 5.65 2.95
CA ILE A 36 -6.45 4.41 3.51
C ILE A 36 -7.56 3.35 3.53
N ALA A 37 -7.21 2.11 3.19
CA ALA A 37 -8.11 0.96 3.24
C ALA A 37 -7.43 -0.24 3.89
N LYS A 38 -8.16 -0.94 4.76
CA LYS A 38 -7.70 -2.20 5.36
C LYS A 38 -7.79 -3.34 4.34
N LEU A 39 -6.73 -4.14 4.27
CA LEU A 39 -6.60 -5.33 3.45
C LEU A 39 -6.98 -6.58 4.25
N PRO A 40 -7.39 -7.68 3.58
CA PRO A 40 -7.84 -8.89 4.26
C PRO A 40 -6.71 -9.75 4.85
N VAL A 41 -5.45 -9.51 4.45
CA VAL A 41 -4.30 -10.36 4.82
C VAL A 41 -3.13 -9.49 5.24
N GLU A 42 -2.59 -9.77 6.42
CA GLU A 42 -1.32 -9.23 6.91
C GLU A 42 -0.17 -10.10 6.39
N LEU A 43 0.94 -9.46 6.00
CA LEU A 43 2.19 -10.16 5.69
C LEU A 43 3.23 -9.75 6.73
N LEU A 44 4.01 -10.71 7.24
CA LEU A 44 5.11 -10.45 8.18
C LEU A 44 6.33 -9.82 7.46
N LYS A 45 6.12 -8.66 6.84
CA LYS A 45 7.11 -7.89 6.09
C LYS A 45 6.98 -6.39 6.43
N ALA A 46 8.08 -5.80 6.90
CA ALA A 46 8.14 -4.39 7.28
C ALA A 46 8.37 -3.43 6.09
N GLU A 47 8.95 -3.94 4.99
CA GLU A 47 9.19 -3.13 3.81
C GLU A 47 7.88 -2.85 3.05
N LYS A 48 7.64 -1.56 2.78
CA LYS A 48 6.50 -1.08 2.00
C LYS A 48 6.60 -1.57 0.56
N MET A 49 5.46 -1.81 -0.06
CA MET A 49 5.40 -2.35 -1.41
C MET A 49 4.18 -1.82 -2.15
N TYR A 50 4.15 -1.96 -3.48
CA TYR A 50 2.97 -1.59 -4.23
C TYR A 50 1.84 -2.62 -4.03
N LEU A 51 0.58 -2.16 -4.17
CA LEU A 51 -0.58 -3.04 -4.04
C LEU A 51 -0.55 -4.23 -5.01
N SER A 52 -0.09 -4.02 -6.25
CA SER A 52 0.10 -5.08 -7.23
C SER A 52 1.10 -6.15 -6.77
N GLU A 53 2.18 -5.77 -6.10
CA GLU A 53 3.17 -6.68 -5.54
C GLU A 53 2.59 -7.46 -4.35
N TRP A 54 1.82 -6.80 -3.47
CA TRP A 54 1.16 -7.46 -2.34
C TRP A 54 0.17 -8.52 -2.82
N LYS A 55 -0.64 -8.22 -3.84
CA LYS A 55 -1.58 -9.18 -4.46
C LYS A 55 -0.87 -10.43 -4.95
N LYS A 56 0.31 -10.29 -5.59
CA LYS A 56 1.11 -11.44 -6.06
C LYS A 56 1.59 -12.30 -4.89
N GLN A 57 2.04 -11.69 -3.80
CA GLN A 57 2.51 -12.43 -2.62
C GLN A 57 1.37 -13.17 -1.93
N VAL A 58 0.23 -12.51 -1.70
CA VAL A 58 -0.96 -13.16 -1.12
C VAL A 58 -1.46 -14.31 -1.99
N GLN A 59 -1.52 -14.11 -3.30
CA GLN A 59 -1.92 -15.18 -4.21
C GLN A 59 -0.98 -16.38 -4.16
N ALA A 60 0.34 -16.14 -4.12
CA ALA A 60 1.32 -17.22 -3.96
C ALA A 60 1.12 -17.95 -2.63
N SER A 61 0.98 -17.22 -1.51
CA SER A 61 0.75 -17.83 -0.19
C SER A 61 -0.52 -18.69 -0.14
N LEU A 62 -1.60 -18.27 -0.79
CA LEU A 62 -2.86 -19.03 -0.86
C LEU A 62 -2.77 -20.29 -1.73
N ILE A 63 -1.88 -20.31 -2.72
CA ILE A 63 -1.67 -21.50 -3.58
C ILE A 63 -0.87 -22.58 -2.83
N PHE A 64 -0.01 -22.18 -1.90
CA PHE A 64 0.87 -23.08 -1.13
C PHE A 64 0.38 -23.36 0.30
N SER A 65 -0.82 -22.90 0.66
CA SER A 65 -1.51 -23.15 1.95
C SER A 65 -2.57 -24.24 1.81
#